data_AF-A0A7Y0NQS2-F1
#
_entry.id   AF-A0A7Y0NQS2-F1
#
_cell.length_a   1.000
_cell.length_b   1.000
_cell.length_c   1.000
_cell.angle_alpha   90.00
_cell.angle_beta   90.00
_cell.angle_gamma   90.00
#
_symmetry.space_group_name_H-M   'P 1'
#
loop_
_entity.id
_entity.type
_entity.pdbx_description
1 polymer ?
#
loop_
_entity_poly.entity_id
_entity_poly.type
_entity_poly.pdbx_seq_one_letter_code
_entity_poly.pdbx_strand_id
1 'polypeptide(L)'
;MQNALPYQEINGPTFSFKTSIDNYVNSFGKSDEGTIYSQASGLNYFNGNLGLGTTDTKGFKLAVNGKIRAHEIKVEATNWPDYVFEEGYKVETLEGLESYIKVNKHLPDIPDAKEVKENGVELGEMNKLLLKKIEELTLYVIELKKENLDQQKQLDLLKKNNKQ
;
A
#
# COMPACT_ATOMS: atom_id res chain seq x y z
N MET A 1 44.85 10.36 40.73
CA MET A 1 45.52 10.86 39.51
C MET A 1 45.38 9.76 38.46
N GLN A 2 44.79 10.06 37.31
CA GLN A 2 44.67 9.09 36.21
C GLN A 2 46.01 9.04 35.48
N ASN A 3 46.65 7.88 35.40
CA ASN A 3 47.90 7.71 34.67
C ASN A 3 47.62 7.78 33.16
N ALA A 4 48.42 8.56 32.42
CA ALA A 4 48.31 8.63 30.97
C ALA A 4 48.73 7.30 30.34
N LEU A 5 48.01 6.85 29.31
CA LEU A 5 48.38 5.67 28.54
C LEU A 5 49.51 6.01 27.54
N PRO A 6 50.43 5.08 27.23
CA PRO A 6 50.52 3.74 27.82
C PRO A 6 51.06 3.77 29.25
N TYR A 7 50.45 2.96 30.13
CA TYR A 7 50.80 2.86 31.54
C TYR A 7 51.22 1.43 31.88
N GLN A 8 52.31 1.30 32.62
CA GLN A 8 52.78 0.01 33.11
C GLN A 8 52.66 -0.02 34.64
N GLU A 9 51.89 -0.98 35.14
CA GLU A 9 51.83 -1.22 36.58
C GLU A 9 53.14 -1.84 37.08
N ILE A 10 53.58 -1.44 38.26
CA ILE A 10 54.77 -2.04 38.90
C ILE A 10 54.45 -3.51 39.18
N ASN A 11 55.17 -4.42 38.51
CA ASN A 11 54.93 -5.87 38.51
C ASN A 11 53.56 -6.31 37.94
N GLY A 12 52.89 -5.46 37.17
CA GLY A 12 51.55 -5.71 36.63
C GLY A 12 51.50 -5.64 35.10
N PRO A 13 50.29 -5.78 34.53
CA PRO A 13 50.07 -5.69 33.10
C PRO A 13 50.34 -4.29 32.55
N THR A 14 50.71 -4.23 31.28
CA THR A 14 50.81 -2.97 30.52
C THR A 14 49.45 -2.62 29.94
N PHE A 15 48.99 -1.41 30.19
CA PHE A 15 47.80 -0.83 29.58
C PHE A 15 48.24 0.08 28.45
N SER A 16 47.89 -0.27 27.22
CA SER A 16 48.14 0.58 26.04
C SER A 16 46.82 0.96 25.36
N PHE A 17 46.91 1.88 24.40
CA PHE A 17 45.81 2.10 23.46
C PHE A 17 45.55 0.78 22.70
N LYS A 18 44.27 0.46 22.48
CA LYS A 18 43.89 -0.64 21.59
C LYS A 18 44.18 -0.21 20.15
N THR A 19 44.93 -1.02 19.42
CA THR A 19 45.28 -0.79 18.02
C THR A 19 44.35 -1.50 17.04
N SER A 20 43.40 -2.27 17.54
CA SER A 20 42.38 -3.00 16.78
C SER A 20 41.03 -2.86 17.47
N ILE A 21 39.97 -2.88 16.66
CA ILE A 21 38.59 -2.86 17.14
C ILE A 21 38.29 -4.23 17.78
N ASP A 22 37.77 -4.22 19.00
CA ASP A 22 37.28 -5.45 19.63
C ASP A 22 35.97 -5.91 18.97
N ASN A 23 35.89 -7.19 18.59
CA ASN A 23 34.72 -7.76 17.91
C ASN A 23 33.40 -7.70 18.72
N TYR A 24 33.45 -7.45 20.02
CA TYR A 24 32.28 -7.37 20.90
C TYR A 24 31.76 -5.93 21.08
N VAL A 25 32.60 -4.92 20.85
CA VAL A 25 32.22 -3.51 21.00
C VAL A 25 31.39 -3.09 19.78
N ASN A 26 30.18 -2.59 20.00
CA ASN A 26 29.23 -2.24 18.94
C ASN A 26 28.91 -3.40 17.97
N SER A 27 29.00 -4.65 18.43
CA SER A 27 28.68 -5.85 17.65
C SER A 27 27.23 -5.86 17.11
N PHE A 28 26.33 -5.14 17.77
CA PHE A 28 24.94 -4.91 17.36
C PHE A 28 24.71 -3.54 16.69
N GLY A 29 25.79 -2.84 16.34
CA GLY A 29 25.75 -1.47 15.83
C GLY A 29 25.89 -0.41 16.93
N LYS A 30 25.97 0.85 16.50
CA LYS A 30 25.99 2.03 17.37
C LYS A 30 24.54 2.40 17.69
N SER A 31 24.19 2.49 18.97
CA SER A 31 22.93 3.07 19.43
C SER A 31 23.14 4.56 19.63
N ASP A 32 22.43 5.38 18.85
CA ASP A 32 22.39 6.83 19.03
C ASP A 32 21.05 7.20 19.70
N GLU A 33 21.11 8.00 20.76
CA GLU A 33 19.94 8.61 21.37
C GLU A 33 19.75 10.03 20.80
N GLY A 34 18.54 10.33 20.29
CA GLY A 34 18.18 11.63 19.74
C GLY A 34 17.96 11.66 18.23
N THR A 35 17.93 12.86 17.66
CA THR A 35 17.68 13.06 16.22
C THR A 35 18.95 12.84 15.41
N ILE A 36 18.88 11.95 14.42
CA ILE A 36 19.95 11.76 13.44
C ILE A 36 19.68 12.67 12.23
N TYR A 37 20.61 13.59 11.94
CA TYR A 37 20.60 14.41 10.73
C TYR A 37 21.59 13.86 9.70
N SER A 38 21.10 13.42 8.54
CA SER A 38 21.93 13.14 7.36
C SER A 38 21.77 14.28 6.36
N GLN A 39 22.79 15.14 6.23
CA GLN A 39 22.83 16.21 5.22
C GLN A 39 23.60 15.79 3.95
N ALA A 40 23.65 14.49 3.66
CA ALA A 40 24.33 14.00 2.47
C ALA A 40 23.66 14.56 1.20
N SER A 41 24.47 15.12 0.29
CA SER A 41 24.03 15.64 -1.01
C SER A 41 23.78 14.55 -2.07
N GLY A 42 23.95 13.27 -1.70
CA GLY A 42 23.83 12.11 -2.60
C GLY A 42 22.79 11.08 -2.15
N LEU A 43 22.82 9.90 -2.76
CA LEU A 43 21.93 8.79 -2.45
C LEU A 43 22.17 8.27 -1.02
N ASN A 44 21.14 8.25 -0.19
CA ASN A 44 21.14 7.48 1.06
C ASN A 44 20.62 6.07 0.74
N TYR A 45 21.52 5.08 0.75
CA TYR A 45 21.19 3.69 0.41
C TYR A 45 21.14 2.81 1.67
N PHE A 46 20.03 2.09 1.83
CA PHE A 46 19.85 1.10 2.90
C PHE A 46 19.74 -0.30 2.26
N ASN A 47 20.76 -1.13 2.45
CA ASN A 47 20.77 -2.49 1.88
C ASN A 47 19.78 -3.43 2.60
N GLY A 48 19.69 -3.26 3.92
CA GLY A 48 18.80 -4.03 4.79
C GLY A 48 17.35 -3.54 4.75
N ASN A 49 16.53 -4.10 5.63
CA ASN A 49 15.15 -3.66 5.81
C ASN A 49 15.12 -2.50 6.81
N LEU A 50 14.32 -1.46 6.51
CA LEU A 50 14.12 -0.31 7.37
C LEU A 50 12.84 -0.50 8.21
N GLY A 51 12.99 -0.68 9.51
CA GLY A 51 11.90 -0.70 10.48
C GLY A 51 11.74 0.65 11.18
N LEU A 52 10.56 1.25 11.09
CA LEU A 52 10.20 2.49 11.79
C LEU A 52 9.14 2.17 12.86
N GLY A 53 9.51 2.25 14.13
CA GLY A 53 8.63 1.87 15.25
C GLY A 53 8.41 0.36 15.40
N THR A 54 9.17 -0.46 14.66
CA THR A 54 9.15 -1.94 14.72
C THR A 54 10.54 -2.50 14.41
N THR A 55 10.86 -3.65 15.01
CA THR A 55 12.04 -4.45 14.67
C THR A 55 11.70 -5.64 13.76
N ASP A 56 10.43 -6.06 13.73
CA ASP A 56 9.93 -7.06 12.80
C ASP A 56 9.43 -6.36 11.52
N THR A 57 10.17 -6.55 10.43
CA THR A 57 9.81 -5.98 9.13
C THR A 57 8.96 -6.92 8.28
N LYS A 58 8.69 -8.15 8.75
CA LYS A 58 7.93 -9.18 8.04
C LYS A 58 8.38 -9.42 6.58
N GLY A 59 9.68 -9.25 6.33
CA GLY A 59 10.27 -9.39 4.99
C GLY A 59 10.13 -8.17 4.07
N PHE A 60 9.40 -7.13 4.47
CA PHE A 60 9.30 -5.89 3.71
C PHE A 60 10.55 -5.03 3.84
N LYS A 61 10.92 -4.33 2.76
CA LYS A 61 12.06 -3.39 2.74
C LYS A 61 11.83 -2.16 3.62
N LEU A 62 10.59 -1.71 3.75
CA LEU A 62 10.19 -0.64 4.65
C LEU A 62 8.97 -1.12 5.45
N ALA A 63 9.09 -1.18 6.77
CA ALA A 63 8.00 -1.52 7.68
C ALA A 63 7.80 -0.38 8.69
N VAL A 64 6.56 0.11 8.80
CA VAL A 64 6.23 1.25 9.66
C VAL A 64 5.10 0.84 10.61
N ASN A 65 5.38 0.84 11.91
CA ASN A 65 4.37 0.72 12.94
C ASN A 65 3.88 2.12 13.33
N GLY A 66 3.05 2.71 12.48
CA GLY A 66 2.60 4.09 12.61
C GLY A 66 1.99 4.61 11.31
N LYS A 67 1.78 5.93 11.25
CA LYS A 67 1.24 6.60 10.04
C LYS A 67 2.38 7.18 9.21
N ILE A 68 2.24 7.05 7.89
CA ILE A 68 3.12 7.70 6.92
C ILE A 68 2.36 8.91 6.35
N ARG A 69 3.01 10.08 6.30
CA ARG A 69 2.52 11.25 5.58
C ARG A 69 3.39 11.48 4.37
N ALA A 70 2.78 11.52 3.19
CA ALA A 70 3.44 11.80 1.93
C ALA A 70 2.59 12.80 1.13
N HIS A 71 3.22 13.58 0.25
CA HIS A 71 2.49 14.36 -0.74
C HIS A 71 2.02 13.49 -1.90
N GLU A 72 2.84 12.52 -2.32
CA GLU A 72 2.57 11.61 -3.42
C GLU A 72 3.27 10.27 -3.20
N ILE A 73 2.66 9.19 -3.70
CA ILE A 73 3.23 7.84 -3.72
C ILE A 73 3.00 7.27 -5.11
N LYS A 74 4.07 6.90 -5.81
CA LYS A 74 3.99 6.14 -7.06
C LYS A 74 4.04 4.65 -6.73
N VAL A 75 2.98 3.93 -7.09
CA VAL A 75 2.93 2.46 -6.95
C VAL A 75 3.13 1.84 -8.33
N GLU A 76 4.15 1.02 -8.47
CA GLU A 76 4.47 0.32 -9.72
C GLU A 76 3.82 -1.06 -9.70
N ALA A 77 2.50 -1.10 -9.84
CA ALA A 77 1.74 -2.34 -9.94
C ALA A 77 1.74 -2.85 -11.40
N THR A 78 1.84 -4.17 -11.58
CA THR A 78 1.70 -4.82 -12.89
C THR A 78 0.24 -5.13 -13.20
N ASN A 79 -0.14 -5.05 -14.48
CA ASN A 79 -1.48 -5.40 -15.02
C ASN A 79 -2.62 -4.49 -14.52
N TRP A 80 -2.76 -3.32 -15.15
CA TRP A 80 -3.88 -2.41 -14.94
C TRP A 80 -5.18 -2.95 -15.59
N PRO A 81 -6.38 -2.67 -15.06
CA PRO A 81 -7.61 -3.35 -15.41
C PRO A 81 -8.30 -2.87 -16.70
N ASP A 82 -7.57 -2.32 -17.68
CA ASP A 82 -8.13 -1.75 -18.92
C ASP A 82 -8.97 -2.74 -19.76
N TYR A 83 -8.90 -4.03 -19.45
CA TYR A 83 -9.64 -5.10 -20.13
C TYR A 83 -11.16 -5.05 -19.92
N VAL A 84 -11.67 -4.26 -18.98
CA VAL A 84 -13.13 -4.16 -18.73
C VAL A 84 -13.87 -3.61 -19.96
N PHE A 85 -13.19 -2.83 -20.81
CA PHE A 85 -13.77 -2.27 -22.03
C PHE A 85 -13.51 -3.12 -23.29
N GLU A 86 -12.83 -4.26 -23.17
CA GLU A 86 -12.55 -5.13 -24.32
C GLU A 86 -13.79 -5.89 -24.78
N GLU A 87 -13.85 -6.19 -26.08
CA GLU A 87 -14.93 -6.98 -26.67
C GLU A 87 -14.98 -8.38 -26.04
N GLY A 88 -16.13 -8.72 -25.44
CA GLY A 88 -16.35 -10.00 -24.77
C GLY A 88 -16.22 -9.98 -23.25
N TYR A 89 -15.87 -8.83 -22.64
CA TYR A 89 -15.95 -8.68 -21.19
C TYR A 89 -17.41 -8.85 -20.72
N LYS A 90 -17.64 -9.83 -19.84
CA LYS A 90 -18.96 -10.11 -19.29
C LYS A 90 -19.09 -9.42 -17.93
N VAL A 91 -19.72 -8.24 -17.96
CA VAL A 91 -20.21 -7.59 -16.73
C VAL A 91 -21.34 -8.45 -16.14
N GLU A 92 -21.35 -8.61 -14.82
CA GLU A 92 -22.46 -9.28 -14.13
C GLU A 92 -23.78 -8.54 -14.35
N THR A 93 -24.91 -9.22 -14.28
CA THR A 93 -26.22 -8.53 -14.30
C THR A 93 -26.44 -7.77 -13.00
N LEU A 94 -27.15 -6.64 -13.03
CA LEU A 94 -27.48 -5.87 -11.81
C LEU A 94 -28.27 -6.70 -10.78
N GLU A 95 -29.13 -7.62 -11.22
CA GLU A 95 -29.88 -8.53 -10.35
C GLU A 95 -28.96 -9.54 -9.64
N GLY A 96 -27.97 -10.06 -10.38
CA GLY A 96 -26.93 -10.92 -9.84
C GLY A 96 -26.06 -10.20 -8.81
N LEU A 97 -25.64 -8.98 -9.14
CA LEU A 97 -24.86 -8.13 -8.24
C LEU A 97 -25.65 -7.76 -6.98
N GLU A 98 -26.94 -7.41 -7.10
CA GLU A 98 -27.82 -7.15 -5.97
C GLU A 98 -27.93 -8.38 -5.05
N SER A 99 -28.12 -9.56 -5.65
CA SER A 99 -28.18 -10.82 -4.91
C SER A 99 -26.88 -11.10 -4.15
N TYR A 100 -25.73 -10.87 -4.79
CA TYR A 100 -24.42 -10.98 -4.15
C TYR A 100 -24.28 -10.03 -2.96
N ILE A 101 -24.59 -8.74 -3.14
CA ILE A 101 -24.46 -7.72 -2.10
C ILE A 101 -25.39 -8.02 -0.92
N LYS A 102 -26.62 -8.50 -1.18
CA LYS A 102 -27.56 -8.87 -0.12
C LYS A 102 -27.01 -9.95 0.80
N VAL A 103 -26.30 -10.93 0.24
CA VAL A 103 -25.73 -12.07 0.96
C VAL A 103 -24.38 -11.71 1.61
N ASN A 104 -23.45 -11.14 0.84
CA ASN A 104 -22.06 -10.98 1.26
C ASN A 104 -21.75 -9.62 1.92
N LYS A 105 -22.62 -8.61 1.74
CA LYS A 105 -22.45 -7.25 2.30
C LYS A 105 -21.21 -6.49 1.82
N HIS A 106 -20.55 -6.95 0.76
CA HIS A 106 -19.49 -6.25 0.04
C HIS A 106 -19.63 -6.50 -1.47
N LEU A 107 -18.85 -5.76 -2.27
CA LEU A 107 -18.78 -5.98 -3.71
C LEU A 107 -17.94 -7.22 -4.04
N PRO A 108 -18.21 -7.92 -5.17
CA PRO A 108 -17.33 -8.97 -5.67
C PRO A 108 -15.89 -8.47 -5.79
N ASP A 109 -14.92 -9.36 -5.59
CA ASP A 109 -13.47 -9.08 -5.62
C ASP A 109 -12.92 -8.14 -4.55
N ILE A 110 -13.77 -7.38 -3.84
CA ILE A 110 -13.35 -6.46 -2.78
C ILE A 110 -13.35 -7.23 -1.45
N PRO A 111 -12.23 -7.21 -0.69
CA PRO A 111 -12.15 -7.90 0.59
C PRO A 111 -13.17 -7.34 1.59
N ASP A 112 -13.65 -8.20 2.47
CA ASP A 112 -14.63 -7.80 3.48
C ASP A 112 -13.98 -6.98 4.61
N ALA A 113 -14.80 -6.35 5.45
CA ALA A 113 -14.31 -5.51 6.53
C ALA A 113 -13.50 -6.28 7.60
N LYS A 114 -13.71 -7.60 7.74
CA LYS A 114 -12.98 -8.42 8.71
C LYS A 114 -11.59 -8.73 8.17
N GLU A 115 -11.49 -9.14 6.92
CA GLU A 115 -10.24 -9.42 6.23
C GLU A 115 -9.35 -8.17 6.17
N VAL A 116 -9.92 -7.00 5.83
CA VAL A 116 -9.21 -5.72 5.85
C VAL A 116 -8.69 -5.36 7.25
N LYS A 117 -9.45 -5.68 8.29
CA LYS A 117 -9.04 -5.40 9.67
C LYS A 117 -7.92 -6.33 10.15
N GLU A 118 -7.94 -7.59 9.72
CA GLU A 118 -6.97 -8.61 10.15
C GLU A 118 -5.66 -8.52 9.35
N ASN A 119 -5.77 -8.39 8.02
CA ASN A 119 -4.64 -8.50 7.09
C ASN A 119 -4.19 -7.15 6.50
N GLY A 120 -5.01 -6.10 6.64
CA GLY A 120 -4.78 -4.81 5.98
C GLY A 120 -5.13 -4.84 4.49
N VAL A 121 -4.65 -3.85 3.75
CA VAL A 121 -4.84 -3.76 2.29
C VAL A 121 -3.55 -3.38 1.61
N GLU A 122 -3.30 -4.00 0.46
CA GLU A 122 -2.23 -3.57 -0.44
C GLU A 122 -2.73 -2.38 -1.25
N LEU A 123 -2.08 -1.22 -1.12
CA LEU A 123 -2.52 0.03 -1.74
C LEU A 123 -2.66 -0.08 -3.27
N GLY A 124 -1.71 -0.76 -3.93
CA GLY A 124 -1.73 -0.98 -5.37
C GLY A 124 -2.90 -1.83 -5.83
N GLU A 125 -3.06 -3.01 -5.23
CA GLU A 125 -4.14 -3.95 -5.58
C GLU A 125 -5.51 -3.37 -5.25
N MET A 126 -5.68 -2.67 -4.12
CA MET A 126 -6.93 -2.01 -3.79
C MET A 126 -7.29 -0.93 -4.83
N ASN A 127 -6.33 -0.09 -5.23
CA ASN A 127 -6.58 0.93 -6.25
C ASN A 127 -6.96 0.31 -7.61
N LYS A 128 -6.31 -0.80 -7.97
CA LYS A 128 -6.64 -1.57 -9.17
C LYS A 128 -8.06 -2.13 -9.13
N LEU A 129 -8.44 -2.77 -8.01
CA LEU A 129 -9.78 -3.31 -7.82
C LEU A 129 -10.84 -2.19 -7.87
N LEU A 130 -10.59 -1.06 -7.22
CA LEU A 130 -11.47 0.10 -7.25
C LEU A 130 -11.64 0.64 -8.68
N LEU A 131 -10.56 0.73 -9.47
CA LEU A 131 -10.64 1.15 -10.86
C LEU A 131 -11.50 0.18 -11.69
N LYS A 132 -11.28 -1.14 -11.57
CA LYS A 132 -12.13 -2.15 -12.22
C LYS A 132 -13.61 -1.91 -11.91
N LYS A 133 -13.96 -1.64 -10.64
CA LYS A 133 -15.35 -1.37 -10.24
C LYS A 133 -15.90 -0.06 -10.79
N ILE A 134 -15.07 0.97 -10.94
CA ILE A 134 -15.47 2.23 -11.60
C ILE A 134 -15.77 2.00 -13.09
N GLU A 135 -14.97 1.18 -13.76
CA GLU A 135 -15.19 0.84 -15.17
C GLU A 135 -16.46 0.01 -15.37
N GLU A 136 -16.68 -1.02 -14.53
CA GLU A 136 -17.93 -1.80 -14.50
C GLU A 136 -19.15 -0.89 -14.24
N LEU A 137 -19.05 0.03 -13.28
CA LEU A 137 -20.10 1.01 -13.00
C LEU A 137 -20.38 1.90 -14.21
N THR A 138 -19.35 2.30 -14.94
CA THR A 138 -19.49 3.10 -16.16
C THR A 138 -20.27 2.33 -17.23
N LEU A 139 -20.04 1.02 -17.38
CA LEU A 139 -20.81 0.18 -18.30
C LEU A 139 -22.29 0.12 -17.93
N TYR A 140 -22.62 -0.09 -16.65
CA TYR A 140 -24.01 -0.06 -16.19
C TYR A 140 -24.68 1.30 -16.44
N VAL A 141 -23.98 2.41 -16.22
CA VAL A 141 -24.52 3.75 -16.46
C VAL A 141 -24.80 3.98 -17.95
N ILE A 142 -23.93 3.51 -18.84
CA ILE A 142 -24.14 3.57 -20.29
C ILE A 142 -25.38 2.75 -20.68
N GLU A 143 -25.54 1.55 -20.14
CA GLU A 143 -26.70 0.70 -20.38
C GLU A 143 -28.00 1.36 -19.90
N LEU A 144 -28.05 1.82 -18.65
CA LEU A 144 -29.19 2.54 -18.09
C LEU A 144 -29.57 3.77 -18.93
N LYS A 145 -28.59 4.51 -19.46
CA LYS A 145 -28.86 5.66 -20.33
C LYS A 145 -29.51 5.24 -21.65
N LYS A 146 -29.10 4.11 -22.23
CA LYS A 146 -29.71 3.56 -23.45
C LYS A 146 -31.15 3.15 -23.20
N GLU A 147 -31.42 2.44 -22.11
CA GLU A 147 -32.78 2.05 -21.72
C GLU A 147 -33.69 3.25 -21.50
N ASN A 148 -33.21 4.27 -20.79
CA ASN A 148 -33.97 5.48 -20.54
C ASN A 148 -34.35 6.23 -21.84
N LEU A 149 -33.42 6.29 -22.80
CA LEU A 149 -33.70 6.87 -24.11
C LEU A 149 -34.71 6.06 -24.92
N ASP A 150 -34.66 4.73 -24.82
CA ASP A 150 -35.64 3.87 -25.47
C ASP A 150 -37.05 4.06 -24.87
N GLN A 151 -37.14 4.05 -23.55
CA GLN A 151 -38.38 4.33 -22.82
C GLN A 151 -38.96 5.71 -23.19
N GLN A 152 -38.11 6.74 -23.31
CA GLN A 152 -38.55 8.07 -23.73
C GLN A 152 -39.14 8.08 -25.16
N LYS A 153 -38.51 7.37 -26.10
CA LYS A 153 -39.03 7.23 -27.47
C LYS A 153 -40.39 6.53 -27.48
N GLN A 154 -40.55 5.47 -26.70
CA GLN A 154 -41.81 4.75 -26.58
C GLN A 154 -42.91 5.65 -25.99
N LEU A 155 -42.60 6.43 -24.96
CA LEU A 155 -43.53 7.41 -24.38
C LEU A 155 -43.96 8.49 -25.38
N ASP A 156 -43.03 8.99 -26.19
CA ASP A 156 -43.34 10.00 -27.20
C ASP A 156 -44.21 9.45 -28.33
N LEU A 157 -44.03 8.18 -28.71
CA LEU A 157 -44.89 7.47 -29.67
C LEU A 157 -46.31 7.29 -29.11
N LEU A 158 -46.44 6.82 -27.87
CA LEU A 158 -47.74 6.63 -27.22
C LEU A 158 -48.51 7.95 -27.08
N LYS A 159 -47.82 9.05 -26.73
CA LYS A 159 -48.43 10.39 -26.65
C LYS A 159 -48.90 10.92 -28.00
N LYS A 160 -48.23 10.57 -29.10
CA LYS A 160 -48.69 10.93 -30.46
C LYS A 160 -49.94 10.14 -30.84
N ASN A 161 -49.96 8.84 -30.57
CA ASN A 161 -51.10 7.99 -30.90
C ASN A 161 -52.37 8.37 -30.11
N ASN A 162 -52.23 8.77 -28.84
CA ASN A 162 -53.37 9.21 -28.01
C ASN A 162 -53.88 10.63 -28.33
N LYS A 163 -53.21 11.37 -29.23
CA LYS A 163 -53.63 12.71 -29.68
C LYS A 163 -54.37 12.70 -31.03
N GLN A 164 -54.44 11.56 -31.70
CA GLN A 164 -55.26 11.33 -32.90
C GLN A 164 -56.63 10.77 -32.49
#